data_AF-A0A9Q7EWN5-F1
#
_entry.id   AF-A0A9Q7EWN5-F1
#
_cell.length_a   1.000
_cell.length_b   1.000
_cell.length_c   1.000
_cell.angle_alpha   90.00
_cell.angle_beta   90.00
_cell.angle_gamma   90.00
#
_symmetry.space_group_name_H-M   'P 1'
#
loop_
_entity.id
_entity.type
_entity.pdbx_description
1 polymer ?
#
loop_
_entity_poly.entity_id
_entity_poly.type
_entity_poly.pdbx_seq_one_letter_code
_entity_poly.pdbx_strand_id
1 'polypeptide(L)'
;MRRTATALTLSILCLFALPAWGATPFEAAVKQWGRIQNVADASYGNFTDITAVYCSAQYVEALIQSEADKNLWTADETDRYRYQLLSTLNLQEQVAIHLSFDNRGSALRMAPFDKQIKLWIGKKSYEPVDFDRRFNFKLNGKFDGYVYFPRYDDKGKDLLEGVNTLRLELDGGAIPAADGRRKVTFVWDIYKDDPQALYQGKAMARLELDRLLKRVEKLSGEKGELQAKLVEIEQEIREISARIEELQKQ
;
A
#
# COMPACT_ATOMS: atom_id res chain seq x y z
N MET A 1 -42.67 -72.95 14.97
CA MET A 1 -42.10 -71.89 15.83
C MET A 1 -40.58 -71.99 15.83
N ARG A 2 -39.88 -71.21 15.01
CA ARG A 2 -38.45 -70.88 15.20
C ARG A 2 -38.24 -69.43 14.77
N ARG A 3 -37.74 -68.65 15.72
CA ARG A 3 -37.69 -67.19 15.72
C ARG A 3 -36.61 -66.68 14.77
N THR A 4 -36.95 -65.60 14.08
CA THR A 4 -36.08 -64.76 13.25
C THR A 4 -35.03 -64.08 14.12
N ALA A 5 -33.77 -64.08 13.68
CA ALA A 5 -32.70 -63.26 14.24
C ALA A 5 -32.23 -62.30 13.15
N THR A 6 -32.74 -61.08 13.18
CA THR A 6 -32.25 -59.94 12.39
C THR A 6 -31.06 -59.33 13.11
N ALA A 7 -29.87 -59.45 12.54
CA ALA A 7 -28.69 -58.74 13.01
C ALA A 7 -28.77 -57.28 12.55
N LEU A 8 -28.84 -56.35 13.51
CA LEU A 8 -28.81 -54.91 13.28
C LEU A 8 -27.36 -54.44 13.37
N THR A 9 -26.69 -54.22 12.24
CA THR A 9 -25.35 -53.65 12.17
C THR A 9 -25.43 -52.12 12.31
N LEU A 10 -25.08 -51.61 13.49
CA LEU A 10 -24.91 -50.18 13.76
C LEU A 10 -23.56 -49.73 13.18
N SER A 11 -23.56 -49.15 11.99
CA SER A 11 -22.36 -48.51 11.42
C SER A 11 -22.22 -47.10 11.98
N ILE A 12 -21.28 -46.91 12.91
CA ILE A 12 -20.84 -45.58 13.37
C ILE A 12 -20.00 -44.97 12.26
N LEU A 13 -20.57 -44.00 11.54
CA LEU A 13 -19.87 -43.20 10.54
C LEU A 13 -19.00 -42.17 11.26
N CYS A 14 -17.74 -42.51 11.56
CA CYS A 14 -16.74 -41.52 11.97
C CYS A 14 -16.44 -40.59 10.79
N LEU A 15 -17.12 -39.45 10.73
CA LEU A 15 -16.74 -38.30 9.91
C LEU A 15 -15.43 -37.73 10.45
N PHE A 16 -14.30 -38.26 9.98
CA PHE A 16 -13.05 -37.52 10.01
C PHE A 16 -13.19 -36.34 9.05
N ALA A 17 -13.46 -35.16 9.59
CA ALA A 17 -13.21 -33.92 8.88
C ALA A 17 -11.69 -33.82 8.68
N LEU A 18 -11.21 -34.30 7.53
CA LEU A 18 -9.88 -33.96 7.06
C LEU A 18 -9.84 -32.42 6.96
N PRO A 19 -8.86 -31.73 7.55
CA PRO A 19 -8.68 -30.32 7.25
C PRO A 19 -8.46 -30.24 5.74
N ALA A 20 -9.38 -29.58 5.04
CA ALA A 20 -9.15 -29.24 3.66
C ALA A 20 -7.86 -28.42 3.65
N TRP A 21 -6.80 -28.94 3.01
CA TRP A 21 -5.62 -28.15 2.67
C TRP A 21 -6.02 -27.12 1.60
N GLY A 22 -6.81 -26.13 2.02
CA GLY A 22 -7.10 -24.92 1.30
C GLY A 22 -6.06 -23.86 1.67
N ALA A 23 -5.74 -22.99 0.72
CA ALA A 23 -4.89 -21.84 0.99
C ALA A 23 -5.49 -21.02 2.15
N THR A 24 -4.65 -20.60 3.09
CA THR A 24 -5.09 -19.72 4.17
C THR A 24 -5.63 -18.39 3.59
N PRO A 25 -6.47 -17.64 4.32
CA PRO A 25 -6.92 -16.32 3.85
C PRO A 25 -5.76 -15.40 3.45
N PHE A 26 -4.64 -15.48 4.18
CA PHE A 26 -3.42 -14.75 3.88
C PHE A 26 -2.75 -15.21 2.57
N GLU A 27 -2.59 -16.51 2.37
CA GLU A 27 -2.05 -17.04 1.11
C GLU A 27 -2.94 -16.69 -0.09
N ALA A 28 -4.25 -16.73 0.07
CA ALA A 28 -5.19 -16.30 -0.96
C ALA A 28 -5.03 -14.81 -1.29
N ALA A 29 -4.91 -13.96 -0.26
CA ALA A 29 -4.69 -12.53 -0.45
C ALA A 29 -3.32 -12.22 -1.08
N VAL A 30 -2.25 -12.89 -0.66
CA VAL A 30 -0.92 -12.80 -1.29
C VAL A 30 -0.96 -13.27 -2.73
N LYS A 31 -1.70 -14.34 -3.05
CA LYS A 31 -1.86 -14.80 -4.43
C LYS A 31 -2.62 -13.76 -5.28
N GLN A 32 -3.63 -13.12 -4.72
CA GLN A 32 -4.44 -12.13 -5.43
C GLN A 32 -3.68 -10.81 -5.65
N TRP A 33 -2.98 -10.33 -4.62
CA TRP A 33 -2.38 -9.00 -4.56
C TRP A 33 -0.86 -8.98 -4.64
N GLY A 34 -0.22 -10.15 -4.57
CA GLY A 34 1.21 -10.32 -4.77
C GLY A 34 1.53 -10.65 -6.22
N ARG A 35 2.63 -10.08 -6.71
CA ARG A 35 3.19 -10.35 -8.03
C ARG A 35 4.65 -10.67 -7.86
N ILE A 36 5.07 -11.81 -8.38
CA ILE A 36 6.46 -12.28 -8.30
C ILE A 36 7.07 -12.17 -9.69
N GLN A 37 8.26 -11.57 -9.76
CA GLN A 37 9.10 -11.54 -10.94
C GLN A 37 10.42 -12.22 -10.61
N ASN A 38 10.67 -13.31 -11.32
CA ASN A 38 11.91 -14.05 -11.21
C ASN A 38 12.87 -13.51 -12.28
N VAL A 39 14.00 -12.98 -11.82
CA VAL A 39 14.98 -12.34 -12.66
C VAL A 39 16.27 -13.14 -12.55
N ALA A 40 16.68 -13.78 -13.64
CA ALA A 40 17.80 -14.70 -13.66
C ALA A 40 18.74 -14.34 -14.80
N ASP A 41 20.03 -14.33 -14.49
CA ASP A 41 21.11 -14.26 -15.47
C ASP A 41 21.61 -15.67 -15.73
N ALA A 42 21.32 -16.17 -16.93
CA ALA A 42 21.67 -17.53 -17.35
C ALA A 42 23.20 -17.75 -17.45
N SER A 43 23.99 -16.68 -17.56
CA SER A 43 25.43 -16.76 -17.79
C SER A 43 26.25 -16.84 -16.49
N TYR A 44 25.77 -16.21 -15.42
CA TYR A 44 26.54 -16.06 -14.16
C TYR A 44 25.85 -16.68 -12.95
N GLY A 45 24.69 -17.32 -13.12
CA GLY A 45 23.97 -17.98 -12.02
C GLY A 45 23.39 -17.00 -10.99
N ASN A 46 23.33 -15.70 -11.32
CA ASN A 46 22.67 -14.72 -10.46
C ASN A 46 21.16 -14.87 -10.59
N PHE A 47 20.48 -14.86 -9.45
CA PHE A 47 19.03 -14.97 -9.38
C PHE A 47 18.47 -13.99 -8.36
N THR A 48 17.42 -13.28 -8.73
CA THR A 48 16.71 -12.36 -7.86
C THR A 48 15.21 -12.58 -8.03
N ASP A 49 14.56 -13.04 -6.96
CA ASP A 49 13.10 -13.03 -6.88
C ASP A 49 12.66 -11.69 -6.30
N ILE A 50 11.76 -11.02 -7.02
CA ILE A 50 11.17 -9.76 -6.58
C ILE A 50 9.69 -9.97 -6.41
N THR A 51 9.21 -9.81 -5.18
CA THR A 51 7.79 -9.87 -4.86
C THR A 51 7.31 -8.45 -4.58
N ALA A 52 6.28 -8.02 -5.30
CA ALA A 52 5.58 -6.78 -5.04
C ALA A 52 4.14 -7.08 -4.63
N VAL A 53 3.70 -6.58 -3.48
CA VAL A 53 2.34 -6.74 -2.98
C VAL A 53 1.69 -5.37 -2.84
N TYR A 54 0.60 -5.17 -3.57
CA TYR A 54 -0.26 -3.99 -3.36
C TYR A 54 -1.02 -4.17 -2.04
N CYS A 55 -0.90 -3.22 -1.13
CA CYS A 55 -1.53 -3.27 0.19
C CYS A 55 -3.04 -2.97 0.11
N SER A 56 -3.78 -3.87 -0.53
CA SER A 56 -5.24 -3.85 -0.61
C SER A 56 -5.89 -4.04 0.76
N ALA A 57 -7.18 -3.74 0.86
CA ALA A 57 -7.95 -3.98 2.07
C ALA A 57 -7.90 -5.44 2.50
N GLN A 58 -8.16 -6.33 1.55
CA GLN A 58 -8.15 -7.76 1.78
C GLN A 58 -6.77 -8.26 2.23
N TYR A 59 -5.68 -7.75 1.63
CA TYR A 59 -4.33 -8.15 2.01
C TYR A 59 -3.99 -7.73 3.43
N VAL A 60 -4.27 -6.47 3.79
CA VAL A 60 -3.95 -5.96 5.13
C VAL A 60 -4.75 -6.68 6.21
N GLU A 61 -6.04 -6.92 5.97
CA GLU A 61 -6.87 -7.67 6.93
C GLU A 61 -6.37 -9.12 7.08
N ALA A 62 -6.02 -9.77 5.98
CA ALA A 62 -5.47 -11.12 6.03
C ALA A 62 -4.09 -11.16 6.70
N LEU A 63 -3.27 -10.11 6.56
CA LEU A 63 -2.00 -9.96 7.26
C LEU A 63 -2.21 -9.83 8.77
N ILE A 64 -3.13 -8.96 9.20
CA ILE A 64 -3.49 -8.79 10.62
C ILE A 64 -3.93 -10.11 11.22
N GLN A 65 -4.85 -10.82 10.56
CA GLN A 65 -5.33 -12.11 11.05
C GLN A 65 -4.21 -13.15 11.10
N SER A 66 -3.35 -13.19 10.07
CA SER A 66 -2.21 -14.12 10.05
C SER A 66 -1.23 -13.86 11.20
N GLU A 67 -0.94 -12.60 11.52
CA GLU A 67 -0.09 -12.25 12.65
C GLU A 67 -0.76 -12.54 13.99
N ALA A 68 -2.07 -12.27 14.12
CA ALA A 68 -2.82 -12.63 15.32
C ALA A 68 -2.81 -14.15 15.57
N ASP A 69 -3.03 -14.95 14.53
CA ASP A 69 -3.03 -16.41 14.63
C ASP A 69 -1.63 -16.95 14.98
N LYS A 70 -0.57 -16.45 14.32
CA LYS A 70 0.82 -16.86 14.59
C LYS A 70 1.26 -16.55 16.01
N ASN A 71 0.85 -15.40 16.54
CA ASN A 71 1.27 -14.92 17.85
C ASN A 71 0.26 -15.24 18.96
N LEU A 72 -0.86 -15.92 18.63
CA LEU A 72 -1.95 -16.26 19.55
C LEU A 72 -2.51 -15.04 20.29
N TRP A 73 -2.66 -13.93 19.57
CA TRP A 73 -3.13 -12.67 20.15
C TRP A 73 -4.60 -12.72 20.56
N THR A 74 -4.90 -12.02 21.64
CA THR A 74 -6.27 -11.67 22.03
C THR A 74 -6.88 -10.66 21.05
N ALA A 75 -8.20 -10.47 21.13
CA ALA A 75 -8.89 -9.46 20.33
C ALA A 75 -8.33 -8.04 20.57
N ASP A 76 -8.01 -7.70 21.83
CA ASP A 76 -7.46 -6.39 22.19
C ASP A 76 -6.04 -6.17 21.65
N GLU A 77 -5.20 -7.21 21.66
CA GLU A 77 -3.86 -7.16 21.06
C GLU A 77 -3.93 -7.04 19.54
N THR A 78 -4.85 -7.78 18.92
CA THR A 78 -5.10 -7.74 17.48
C THR A 78 -5.58 -6.34 17.06
N ASP A 79 -6.51 -5.74 17.80
CA ASP A 79 -6.99 -4.38 17.55
C ASP A 79 -5.89 -3.32 17.73
N ARG A 80 -5.01 -3.50 18.72
CA ARG A 80 -3.86 -2.62 18.91
C ARG A 80 -2.88 -2.72 17.75
N TYR A 81 -2.56 -3.93 17.31
CA TYR A 81 -1.71 -4.15 16.15
C TYR A 81 -2.34 -3.59 14.87
N ARG A 82 -3.63 -3.82 14.64
CA ARG A 82 -4.40 -3.23 13.54
C ARG A 82 -4.25 -1.71 13.52
N TYR A 83 -4.47 -1.04 14.66
CA TYR A 83 -4.30 0.41 14.76
C TYR A 83 -2.88 0.85 14.40
N GLN A 84 -1.86 0.20 14.95
CA GLN A 84 -0.45 0.54 14.69
C GLN A 84 -0.07 0.34 13.22
N LEU A 85 -0.45 -0.81 12.64
CA LEU A 85 -0.16 -1.13 11.25
C LEU A 85 -0.84 -0.13 10.31
N LEU A 86 -2.13 0.13 10.49
CA LEU A 86 -2.89 1.03 9.62
C LEU A 86 -2.44 2.49 9.76
N SER A 87 -2.07 2.92 10.97
CA SER A 87 -1.45 4.22 11.20
C SER A 87 -0.12 4.34 10.45
N THR A 88 0.69 3.28 10.46
CA THR A 88 2.01 3.25 9.79
C THR A 88 1.88 3.17 8.28
N LEU A 89 0.94 2.38 7.76
CA LEU A 89 0.72 2.26 6.33
C LEU A 89 0.08 3.50 5.71
N ASN A 90 -0.67 4.28 6.51
CA ASN A 90 -1.33 5.52 6.12
C ASN A 90 -2.06 5.44 4.76
N LEU A 91 -2.77 4.34 4.52
CA LEU A 91 -3.42 4.03 3.23
C LEU A 91 -4.48 5.06 2.81
N GLN A 92 -4.92 5.89 3.75
CA GLN A 92 -5.86 7.00 3.50
C GLN A 92 -5.21 8.16 2.74
N GLU A 93 -3.89 8.31 2.83
CA GLU A 93 -3.13 9.41 2.22
C GLU A 93 -2.12 8.92 1.18
N GLN A 94 -1.77 7.64 1.23
CA GLN A 94 -0.72 7.06 0.40
C GLN A 94 -1.14 5.72 -0.18
N VAL A 95 -0.56 5.38 -1.32
CA VAL A 95 -0.63 4.04 -1.91
C VAL A 95 0.60 3.27 -1.46
N ALA A 96 0.42 2.26 -0.62
CA ALA A 96 1.52 1.45 -0.12
C ALA A 96 1.71 0.17 -0.95
N ILE A 97 2.98 -0.13 -1.24
CA ILE A 97 3.40 -1.38 -1.86
C ILE A 97 4.49 -2.00 -0.98
N HIS A 98 4.29 -3.24 -0.58
CA HIS A 98 5.34 -4.05 0.05
C HIS A 98 6.22 -4.65 -1.03
N LEU A 99 7.53 -4.42 -0.93
CA LEU A 99 8.52 -5.02 -1.80
C LEU A 99 9.38 -5.97 -1.00
N SER A 100 9.58 -7.18 -1.54
CA SER A 100 10.50 -8.17 -1.02
C SER A 100 11.41 -8.66 -2.13
N PHE A 101 12.68 -8.88 -1.78
CA PHE A 101 13.71 -9.36 -2.67
C PHE A 101 14.39 -10.56 -2.03
N ASP A 102 14.54 -11.68 -2.74
CA ASP A 102 15.46 -12.77 -2.41
C ASP A 102 16.58 -12.77 -3.47
N ASN A 103 17.68 -12.08 -3.15
CA ASN A 103 18.82 -11.95 -4.04
C ASN A 103 19.88 -13.03 -3.75
N ARG A 104 20.12 -13.89 -4.73
CA ARG A 104 21.15 -14.92 -4.73
C ARG A 104 22.09 -14.67 -5.89
N GLY A 105 23.02 -13.75 -5.68
CA GLY A 105 23.98 -13.35 -6.70
C GLY A 105 24.70 -12.07 -6.32
N SER A 106 25.12 -11.32 -7.34
CA SER A 106 25.68 -9.99 -7.16
C SER A 106 24.70 -9.07 -6.43
N ALA A 107 25.22 -8.25 -5.53
CA ALA A 107 24.40 -7.38 -4.70
C ALA A 107 23.63 -6.33 -5.53
N LEU A 108 22.39 -6.08 -5.14
CA LEU A 108 21.54 -5.06 -5.73
C LEU A 108 22.08 -3.66 -5.40
N ARG A 109 22.00 -2.75 -6.35
CA ARG A 109 22.45 -1.35 -6.22
C ARG A 109 21.35 -0.42 -6.71
N MET A 110 20.43 -0.10 -5.81
CA MET A 110 19.22 0.63 -6.20
C MET A 110 19.24 2.11 -5.82
N ALA A 111 20.35 2.65 -5.27
CA ALA A 111 20.45 4.08 -5.02
C ALA A 111 20.63 4.91 -6.31
N PRO A 112 19.98 6.07 -6.44
CA PRO A 112 18.91 6.59 -5.57
C PRO A 112 17.57 5.88 -5.89
N PHE A 113 16.96 5.26 -4.88
CA PHE A 113 15.85 4.33 -5.06
C PHE A 113 14.58 4.98 -5.58
N ASP A 114 14.31 6.22 -5.18
CA ASP A 114 13.21 7.04 -5.68
C ASP A 114 13.21 7.22 -7.20
N LYS A 115 14.38 7.12 -7.84
CA LYS A 115 14.51 7.18 -9.30
C LYS A 115 14.47 5.82 -9.99
N GLN A 116 14.63 4.74 -9.23
CA GLN A 116 14.58 3.37 -9.74
C GLN A 116 13.17 2.79 -9.79
N ILE A 117 12.18 3.46 -9.18
CA ILE A 117 10.83 2.92 -9.06
C ILE A 117 9.78 3.95 -9.45
N LYS A 118 8.77 3.50 -10.20
CA LYS A 118 7.62 4.33 -10.59
C LYS A 118 6.32 3.57 -10.45
N LEU A 119 5.31 4.22 -9.90
CA LEU A 119 3.94 3.73 -9.95
C LEU A 119 3.19 4.44 -11.08
N TRP A 120 2.66 3.64 -11.99
CA TRP A 120 1.80 4.11 -13.07
C TRP A 120 0.35 3.96 -12.66
N ILE A 121 -0.35 5.08 -12.68
CA ILE A 121 -1.78 5.19 -12.40
C ILE A 121 -2.42 5.70 -13.69
N GLY A 122 -3.07 4.81 -14.42
CA GLY A 122 -3.50 5.07 -15.80
C GLY A 122 -2.31 5.41 -16.71
N LYS A 123 -2.29 6.64 -17.25
CA LYS A 123 -1.25 7.11 -18.18
C LYS A 123 -0.13 7.92 -17.51
N LYS A 124 -0.27 8.25 -16.22
CA LYS A 124 0.69 9.07 -15.48
C LYS A 124 1.56 8.19 -14.58
N SER A 125 2.83 8.55 -14.45
CA SER A 125 3.77 7.91 -13.53
C SER A 125 4.05 8.82 -12.34
N TYR A 126 4.20 8.22 -11.17
CA TYR A 126 4.49 8.89 -9.91
C TYR A 126 5.74 8.29 -9.28
N GLU A 127 6.60 9.15 -8.75
CA GLU A 127 7.73 8.78 -7.90
C GLU A 127 7.23 8.50 -6.47
N PRO A 128 7.95 7.70 -5.67
CA PRO A 128 7.58 7.48 -4.28
C PRO A 128 7.73 8.75 -3.45
N VAL A 129 6.80 8.97 -2.52
CA VAL A 129 6.86 10.07 -1.54
C VAL A 129 7.61 9.66 -0.27
N ASP A 130 7.64 8.37 0.04
CA ASP A 130 8.43 7.79 1.12
C ASP A 130 8.75 6.32 0.81
N PHE A 131 9.79 5.78 1.42
CA PHE A 131 10.17 4.38 1.27
C PHE A 131 11.18 3.97 2.34
N ASP A 132 11.34 2.67 2.53
CA ASP A 132 12.37 2.14 3.42
C ASP A 132 13.77 2.54 2.93
N ARG A 133 14.46 3.38 3.70
CA ARG A 133 15.80 3.91 3.38
C ARG A 133 16.82 2.81 3.12
N ARG A 134 16.60 1.58 3.62
CA ARG A 134 17.45 0.41 3.34
C ARG A 134 17.57 0.14 1.84
N PHE A 135 16.59 0.51 1.02
CA PHE A 135 16.65 0.38 -0.43
C PHE A 135 17.78 1.19 -1.10
N ASN A 136 18.32 2.21 -0.44
CA ASN A 136 19.47 2.98 -0.94
C ASN A 136 20.83 2.35 -0.62
N PHE A 137 20.87 1.24 0.12
CA PHE A 137 22.12 0.57 0.42
C PHE A 137 22.39 -0.56 -0.57
N LYS A 138 23.63 -1.06 -0.55
CA LYS A 138 23.97 -2.30 -1.26
C LYS A 138 23.29 -3.46 -0.55
N LEU A 139 22.45 -4.22 -1.25
CA LEU A 139 21.63 -5.27 -0.64
C LEU A 139 21.99 -6.65 -1.20
N ASN A 140 22.04 -7.65 -0.33
CA ASN A 140 22.28 -9.04 -0.68
C ASN A 140 21.43 -9.96 0.21
N GLY A 141 21.04 -11.13 -0.31
CA GLY A 141 20.14 -12.04 0.39
C GLY A 141 18.70 -11.51 0.43
N LYS A 142 17.99 -11.86 1.51
CA LYS A 142 16.58 -11.50 1.68
C LYS A 142 16.44 -10.15 2.36
N PHE A 143 15.61 -9.29 1.77
CA PHE A 143 15.19 -8.05 2.42
C PHE A 143 13.83 -7.62 1.90
N ASP A 144 13.12 -6.84 2.70
CA ASP A 144 11.82 -6.32 2.36
C ASP A 144 11.59 -4.95 3.01
N GLY A 145 10.63 -4.21 2.47
CA GLY A 145 10.26 -2.89 2.96
C GLY A 145 9.07 -2.32 2.20
N TYR A 146 8.54 -1.22 2.71
CA TYR A 146 7.42 -0.52 2.09
C TYR A 146 7.90 0.63 1.21
N VAL A 147 7.14 0.87 0.15
CA VAL A 147 7.27 2.02 -0.73
C VAL A 147 5.91 2.69 -0.81
N TYR A 148 5.89 4.00 -0.62
CA TYR A 148 4.68 4.81 -0.54
C TYR A 148 4.64 5.76 -1.73
N PHE A 149 3.51 5.76 -2.44
CA PHE A 149 3.22 6.63 -3.57
C PHE A 149 2.09 7.60 -3.21
N PRO A 150 1.99 8.76 -3.88
CA PRO A 150 0.91 9.69 -3.62
C PRO A 150 -0.45 9.04 -3.92
N ARG A 151 -1.43 9.24 -3.03
CA ARG A 151 -2.83 8.86 -3.29
C ARG A 151 -3.61 9.99 -3.96
N TYR A 152 -3.26 11.24 -3.71
CA TYR A 152 -3.93 12.40 -4.26
C TYR A 152 -3.01 13.17 -5.22
N ASP A 153 -3.58 13.83 -6.23
CA ASP A 153 -2.84 14.81 -7.02
C ASP A 153 -2.63 16.13 -6.25
N ASP A 154 -1.88 17.06 -6.85
CA ASP A 154 -1.59 18.38 -6.27
C ASP A 154 -2.86 19.21 -5.99
N LYS A 155 -4.01 18.83 -6.57
CA LYS A 155 -5.32 19.47 -6.38
C LYS A 155 -6.20 18.72 -5.38
N GLY A 156 -5.70 17.65 -4.77
CA GLY A 156 -6.42 16.84 -3.79
C GLY A 156 -7.40 15.82 -4.38
N LYS A 157 -7.33 15.51 -5.68
CA LYS A 157 -8.16 14.47 -6.29
C LYS A 157 -7.55 13.08 -6.05
N ASP A 158 -8.36 12.11 -5.62
CA ASP A 158 -7.90 10.71 -5.46
C ASP A 158 -7.46 10.15 -6.83
N LEU A 159 -6.22 9.70 -6.90
CA LEU A 159 -5.59 9.16 -8.09
C LEU A 159 -6.12 7.77 -8.45
N LEU A 160 -6.62 7.01 -7.46
CA LEU A 160 -7.15 5.67 -7.67
C LEU A 160 -8.63 5.67 -8.08
N GLU A 161 -9.32 6.80 -7.96
CA GLU A 161 -10.74 6.91 -8.31
C GLU A 161 -10.97 6.61 -9.79
N GLY A 162 -11.79 5.57 -10.07
CA GLY A 162 -12.10 5.13 -11.43
C GLY A 162 -10.94 4.43 -12.15
N VAL A 163 -9.86 4.07 -11.44
CA VAL A 163 -8.72 3.36 -12.01
C VAL A 163 -8.88 1.87 -11.84
N ASN A 164 -8.76 1.13 -12.95
CA ASN A 164 -8.89 -0.33 -12.92
C ASN A 164 -7.59 -1.05 -12.58
N THR A 165 -6.44 -0.49 -12.99
CA THR A 165 -5.15 -1.16 -12.87
C THR A 165 -4.06 -0.23 -12.37
N LEU A 166 -3.17 -0.79 -11.56
CA LEU A 166 -1.90 -0.18 -11.16
C LEU A 166 -0.75 -0.93 -11.80
N ARG A 167 0.28 -0.20 -12.23
CA ARG A 167 1.50 -0.80 -12.75
C ARG A 167 2.72 -0.24 -12.04
N LEU A 168 3.43 -1.09 -11.30
CA LEU A 168 4.74 -0.75 -10.73
C LEU A 168 5.83 -1.10 -11.72
N GLU A 169 6.81 -0.22 -11.86
CA GLU A 169 7.95 -0.39 -12.74
C GLU A 169 9.24 -0.13 -11.96
N LEU A 170 10.10 -1.14 -11.89
CA LEU A 170 11.47 -1.04 -11.36
C LEU A 170 12.46 -0.95 -12.52
N ASP A 171 13.52 -0.17 -12.36
CA ASP A 171 14.65 -0.16 -13.28
C ASP A 171 15.44 -1.47 -13.19
N GLY A 172 15.61 -2.14 -14.34
CA GLY A 172 16.38 -3.37 -14.40
C GLY A 172 17.88 -3.13 -14.26
N GLY A 173 18.38 -1.93 -14.58
CA GLY A 173 19.81 -1.59 -14.42
C GLY A 173 20.29 -1.65 -12.96
N ALA A 174 19.38 -1.50 -12.00
CA ALA A 174 19.68 -1.63 -10.57
C ALA A 174 19.76 -3.09 -10.07
N ILE A 175 19.36 -4.04 -10.91
CA ILE A 175 19.24 -5.48 -10.62
C ILE A 175 20.24 -6.23 -11.52
N PRO A 176 21.41 -6.65 -11.02
CA PRO A 176 22.41 -7.32 -11.83
C PRO A 176 21.89 -8.55 -12.59
N ALA A 177 20.98 -9.32 -11.98
CA ALA A 177 20.38 -10.50 -12.61
C ALA A 177 19.45 -10.18 -13.79
N ALA A 178 19.10 -8.91 -14.01
CA ALA A 178 18.14 -8.50 -15.04
C ALA A 178 18.69 -8.58 -16.48
N ASP A 179 19.98 -8.86 -16.67
CA ASP A 179 20.62 -9.18 -17.95
C ASP A 179 20.13 -8.29 -19.12
N GLY A 180 20.27 -6.98 -18.96
CA GLY A 180 19.89 -6.00 -20.00
C GLY A 180 18.39 -5.71 -20.12
N ARG A 181 17.51 -6.35 -19.33
CA ARG A 181 16.12 -5.90 -19.20
C ARG A 181 16.10 -4.47 -18.70
N ARG A 182 15.46 -3.59 -19.46
CA ARG A 182 15.35 -2.18 -19.07
C ARG A 182 14.50 -2.02 -17.82
N LYS A 183 13.43 -2.80 -17.66
CA LYS A 183 12.44 -2.64 -16.60
C LYS A 183 11.88 -3.98 -16.10
N VAL A 184 11.54 -4.05 -14.83
CA VAL A 184 10.78 -5.14 -14.20
C VAL A 184 9.41 -4.60 -13.80
N THR A 185 8.33 -5.23 -14.29
CA THR A 185 6.97 -4.68 -14.21
C THR A 185 6.03 -5.58 -13.43
N PHE A 186 5.18 -4.98 -12.59
CA PHE A 186 4.13 -5.63 -11.81
C PHE A 186 2.81 -4.94 -12.08
N VAL A 187 1.72 -5.69 -12.26
CA VAL A 187 0.39 -5.12 -12.57
C VAL A 187 -0.66 -5.74 -11.67
N TRP A 188 -1.52 -4.90 -11.10
CA TRP A 188 -2.65 -5.29 -10.26
C TRP A 188 -3.96 -4.77 -10.81
N ASP A 189 -5.00 -5.59 -10.66
CA ASP A 189 -6.39 -5.23 -10.94
C ASP A 189 -7.01 -4.64 -9.67
N ILE A 190 -6.90 -3.32 -9.48
CA ILE A 190 -7.34 -2.65 -8.24
C ILE A 190 -8.84 -2.39 -8.17
N TYR A 191 -9.59 -2.53 -9.27
CA TYR A 191 -11.06 -2.46 -9.23
C TYR A 191 -11.70 -3.60 -8.40
N LYS A 192 -10.92 -4.62 -8.05
CA LYS A 192 -11.32 -5.73 -7.17
C LYS A 192 -11.05 -5.44 -5.69
N ASP A 193 -10.47 -4.29 -5.37
CA ASP A 193 -10.22 -3.84 -4.01
C ASP A 193 -11.44 -3.09 -3.48
N ASP A 194 -11.69 -3.21 -2.19
CA ASP A 194 -12.64 -2.38 -1.46
C ASP A 194 -11.93 -1.74 -0.26
N PRO A 195 -11.27 -0.59 -0.46
CA PRO A 195 -10.58 0.12 0.62
C PRO A 195 -11.50 0.46 1.79
N GLN A 196 -12.81 0.60 1.56
CA GLN A 196 -13.77 0.93 2.61
C GLN A 196 -13.95 -0.19 3.63
N ALA A 197 -13.67 -1.44 3.25
CA ALA A 197 -13.67 -2.56 4.17
C ALA A 197 -12.65 -2.39 5.32
N LEU A 198 -11.52 -1.72 5.07
CA LEU A 198 -10.53 -1.44 6.11
C LEU A 198 -11.01 -0.40 7.13
N TYR A 199 -12.01 0.42 6.81
CA TYR A 199 -12.44 1.54 7.67
C TYR A 199 -13.62 1.19 8.59
N GLN A 200 -13.94 -0.09 8.74
CA GLN A 200 -15.00 -0.55 9.63
C GLN A 200 -14.45 -0.86 11.04
N GLY A 201 -15.20 -0.49 12.08
CA GLY A 201 -14.86 -0.81 13.48
C GLY A 201 -14.28 0.34 14.31
N LYS A 202 -14.14 0.12 15.63
CA LYS A 202 -13.77 1.16 16.62
C LYS A 202 -12.36 1.73 16.42
N ALA A 203 -11.38 0.87 16.12
CA ALA A 203 -10.00 1.29 15.85
C ALA A 203 -9.93 2.24 14.64
N MET A 204 -10.79 2.02 13.65
CA MET A 204 -10.83 2.81 12.42
C MET A 204 -11.55 4.12 12.57
N ALA A 205 -12.64 4.15 13.34
CA ALA A 205 -13.29 5.40 13.71
C ALA A 205 -12.30 6.35 14.42
N ARG A 206 -11.40 5.81 15.24
CA ARG A 206 -10.33 6.59 15.87
C ARG A 206 -9.29 7.08 14.87
N LEU A 207 -8.80 6.23 13.97
CA LEU A 207 -7.83 6.63 12.93
C LEU A 207 -8.40 7.69 11.99
N GLU A 208 -9.64 7.53 11.55
CA GLU A 208 -10.33 8.49 10.71
C GLU A 208 -10.53 9.82 11.43
N LEU A 209 -10.89 9.81 12.71
CA LEU A 209 -10.96 11.02 13.54
C LEU A 209 -9.59 11.70 13.62
N ASP A 210 -8.53 10.96 13.91
CA ASP A 210 -7.16 11.49 13.99
C ASP A 210 -6.74 12.12 12.64
N ARG A 211 -7.07 11.50 11.51
CA ARG A 211 -6.82 12.06 10.16
C ARG A 211 -7.61 13.34 9.92
N LEU A 212 -8.92 13.31 10.18
CA LEU A 212 -9.80 14.45 9.95
C LEU A 212 -9.35 15.66 10.78
N LEU A 213 -8.93 15.45 12.03
CA LEU A 213 -8.35 16.50 12.87
C LEU A 213 -7.09 17.10 12.24
N LYS A 214 -6.13 16.27 11.81
CA LYS A 214 -4.91 16.76 11.11
C LYS A 214 -5.25 17.54 9.83
N ARG A 215 -6.24 17.10 9.06
CA ARG A 215 -6.67 17.80 7.83
C ARG A 215 -7.31 19.15 8.15
N VAL A 216 -8.12 19.23 9.20
CA VAL A 216 -8.71 20.48 9.69
C VAL A 216 -7.63 21.46 10.15
N GLU A 217 -6.62 20.99 10.88
CA GLU A 217 -5.48 21.80 11.29
C GLU A 217 -4.73 22.37 10.08
N LYS A 218 -4.39 21.52 9.10
CA LYS A 218 -3.71 21.96 7.87
C LYS A 218 -4.53 22.98 7.08
N LEU A 219 -5.81 22.71 6.85
CA LEU A 219 -6.71 23.62 6.12
C LEU A 219 -6.91 24.95 6.86
N SER A 220 -6.92 24.92 8.20
CA SER A 220 -7.02 26.13 9.00
C SER A 220 -5.76 26.99 8.87
N GLY A 221 -4.58 26.37 8.81
CA GLY A 221 -3.31 27.04 8.50
C GLY A 221 -3.31 27.67 7.11
N GLU A 222 -3.64 26.89 6.08
CA GLU A 222 -3.73 27.37 4.69
C GLU A 222 -4.74 28.53 4.54
N LYS A 223 -5.89 28.45 5.23
CA LYS A 223 -6.87 29.53 5.27
C LYS A 223 -6.27 30.81 5.88
N GLY A 224 -5.54 30.70 6.98
CA GLY A 224 -4.89 31.85 7.63
C GLY A 224 -3.88 32.54 6.72
N GLU A 225 -3.03 31.77 6.03
CA GLU A 225 -2.07 32.30 5.06
C GLU A 225 -2.75 33.02 3.89
N LEU A 226 -3.81 32.43 3.34
CA LEU A 226 -4.57 33.04 2.24
C LEU A 226 -5.29 34.31 2.69
N GLN A 227 -5.83 34.33 3.92
CA GLN A 227 -6.44 35.54 4.49
C GLN A 227 -5.41 36.65 4.67
N ALA A 228 -4.20 36.34 5.13
CA ALA A 228 -3.13 37.33 5.26
C ALA A 228 -2.77 37.96 3.90
N LYS A 229 -2.60 37.14 2.85
CA LYS A 229 -2.36 37.62 1.48
C LYS A 229 -3.52 38.47 0.95
N LEU A 230 -4.75 38.09 1.27
CA LEU A 230 -5.93 38.85 0.85
C LEU A 230 -5.93 40.25 1.49
N VAL A 231 -5.62 40.35 2.79
CA VAL A 231 -5.49 41.63 3.49
C VAL A 231 -4.40 42.52 2.89
N GLU A 232 -3.25 41.93 2.53
CA GLU A 232 -2.14 42.64 1.88
C GLU A 232 -2.57 43.24 0.53
N ILE A 233 -3.22 42.44 -0.33
CA ILE A 233 -3.73 42.90 -1.63
C ILE A 233 -4.81 43.97 -1.46
N GLU A 234 -5.73 43.80 -0.51
CA GLU A 234 -6.75 44.81 -0.22
C GLU A 234 -6.13 46.13 0.26
N GLN A 235 -5.04 46.09 1.00
CA GLN A 235 -4.31 47.28 1.41
C GLN A 235 -3.66 47.98 0.20
N GLU A 236 -3.01 47.24 -0.68
CA GLU A 236 -2.40 47.79 -1.91
C GLU A 236 -3.47 48.43 -2.83
N ILE A 237 -4.62 47.79 -2.98
CA ILE A 237 -5.76 48.35 -3.73
C ILE A 237 -6.23 49.67 -3.12
N ARG A 238 -6.33 49.76 -1.78
CA ARG A 238 -6.72 51.00 -1.09
C ARG A 238 -5.71 52.12 -1.32
N GLU A 239 -4.43 51.82 -1.22
CA GLU A 239 -3.34 52.79 -1.42
C GLU A 239 -3.33 53.31 -2.87
N ILE A 240 -3.46 52.42 -3.86
CA ILE A 240 -3.55 52.81 -5.28
C ILE A 240 -4.82 53.63 -5.54
N SER A 241 -5.97 53.20 -5.00
CA SER A 241 -7.24 53.91 -5.20
C SER A 241 -7.20 55.32 -4.63
N ALA A 242 -6.64 55.49 -3.43
CA ALA A 242 -6.41 56.81 -2.84
C ALA A 242 -5.51 57.68 -3.73
N ARG A 243 -4.46 57.10 -4.31
CA ARG A 243 -3.59 57.80 -5.25
C ARG A 243 -4.30 58.21 -6.55
N ILE A 244 -5.19 57.37 -7.06
CA ILE A 244 -6.02 57.70 -8.22
C ILE A 244 -6.94 58.88 -7.90
N GLU A 245 -7.61 58.87 -6.74
CA GLU A 245 -8.48 59.97 -6.32
C GLU A 245 -7.73 61.30 -6.15
N GLU A 246 -6.51 61.27 -5.61
CA GLU A 246 -5.65 62.46 -5.52
C GLU A 246 -5.36 63.05 -6.91
N LEU A 247 -5.00 62.20 -7.88
CA LEU A 247 -4.67 62.61 -9.23
C LEU A 247 -5.89 63.12 -10.01
N GLN A 248 -7.09 62.63 -9.73
CA GLN A 248 -8.33 63.09 -10.38
C GLN A 248 -8.81 64.47 -9.89
N LYS A 249 -8.31 64.95 -8.74
CA LYS A 249 -8.66 66.25 -8.16
C LYS A 249 -7.71 67.38 -8.56
N GLN A 250 -6.64 67.06 -9.30
CA GLN A 250 -5.71 68.03 -9.90
C GLN A 250 -6.17 68.41 -11.30
#